data_AF-A0A5K1JXV8-F1
#
_entry.id   AF-A0A5K1JXV8-F1
#
_cell.length_a   1.000
_cell.length_b   1.000
_cell.length_c   1.000
_cell.angle_alpha   90.00
_cell.angle_beta   90.00
_cell.angle_gamma   90.00
#
_symmetry.space_group_name_H-M   'P 1'
#
loop_
_entity.id
_entity.type
_entity.pdbx_description
1 polymer ?
#
loop_
_entity_poly.entity_id
_entity_poly.type
_entity_poly.pdbx_seq_one_letter_code
_entity_poly.pdbx_strand_id
1 'polypeptide(L)'
;MVLRRASREEEDGVLSQTSHIYPKPGASHYATAAASFLQSPRAKTPANIAGPSRQGALLVSDGHKAEHALTEAIQSLKSPDQLRSFFVHLLVNDHVASPITMWNTFQDALAHDLILRHDNVNVGVNETLQEINRALEGHGRSLTHYGLPQPALHSREVEMELEKWEGQLDMLAARSATAVSKLNKEQYGIYKEIMEAVTHKRSLCAFVDGKAGRGKTFLVNTICNKLRSEGHIVLPTATSAFAAQLYPGGKTTHSVFKVPIAADENE
;
A
#
# COMPACT_ATOMS: atom_id res chain seq x y z
N MET A 1 -11.34 -13.79 -18.26
CA MET A 1 -10.33 -13.81 -17.17
C MET A 1 -9.42 -12.62 -17.38
N VAL A 2 -9.36 -11.67 -16.45
CA VAL A 2 -8.49 -10.48 -16.60
C VAL A 2 -7.20 -10.74 -15.81
N LEU A 3 -6.13 -11.08 -16.52
CA LEU A 3 -4.78 -11.11 -15.94
C LEU A 3 -4.16 -9.71 -16.13
N ARG A 4 -4.17 -8.90 -15.08
CA ARG A 4 -3.35 -7.68 -15.01
C ARG A 4 -2.17 -7.93 -14.07
N ARG A 5 -0.99 -7.53 -14.54
CA ARG A 5 0.28 -7.56 -13.79
C ARG A 5 0.36 -6.31 -12.91
N ALA A 6 0.75 -6.46 -11.65
CA ALA A 6 1.30 -5.36 -10.87
C ALA A 6 2.80 -5.27 -11.18
N SER A 7 3.26 -4.22 -11.86
CA SER A 7 4.69 -3.95 -12.05
C SER A 7 4.95 -2.55 -12.60
N ARG A 8 5.91 -1.87 -11.95
CA ARG A 8 6.77 -0.76 -12.40
C ARG A 8 6.32 0.04 -13.62
N GLU A 9 6.03 1.31 -13.36
CA GLU A 9 6.03 2.38 -14.35
C GLU A 9 7.48 2.75 -14.71
N GLU A 10 7.76 2.79 -16.01
CA GLU A 10 8.69 3.73 -16.64
C GLU A 10 7.83 4.57 -17.57
N GLU A 11 8.01 5.88 -17.56
CA GLU A 11 7.20 6.81 -18.34
C GLU A 11 7.57 6.77 -19.83
N ASP A 12 6.57 6.74 -20.70
CA ASP A 12 6.55 7.60 -21.89
C ASP A 12 5.09 7.79 -22.37
N GLY A 13 4.75 9.03 -22.74
CA GLY A 13 3.34 9.48 -22.74
C GLY A 13 2.57 9.36 -24.07
N VAL A 14 1.24 9.54 -23.98
CA VAL A 14 0.48 10.61 -24.69
C VAL A 14 -1.05 10.45 -24.46
N LEU A 15 -1.64 11.48 -23.83
CA LEU A 15 -3.01 12.01 -23.89
C LEU A 15 -4.19 11.12 -24.38
N SER A 16 -5.26 11.06 -23.55
CA SER A 16 -6.51 11.79 -23.85
C SER A 16 -7.58 11.80 -22.73
N GLN A 17 -7.83 13.00 -22.19
CA GLN A 17 -9.14 13.62 -21.87
C GLN A 17 -10.15 13.00 -20.85
N THR A 18 -10.14 13.59 -19.66
CA THR A 18 -11.27 14.25 -18.94
C THR A 18 -12.62 13.54 -18.67
N SER A 19 -12.96 13.47 -17.37
CA SER A 19 -14.09 14.28 -16.83
C SER A 19 -13.94 14.54 -15.32
N HIS A 20 -14.02 15.81 -14.93
CA HIS A 20 -14.07 16.27 -13.53
C HIS A 20 -15.51 16.64 -13.18
N ILE A 21 -16.10 16.06 -12.12
CA ILE A 21 -17.11 16.73 -11.27
C ILE A 21 -16.93 16.25 -9.82
N TYR A 22 -16.78 17.18 -8.88
CA TYR A 22 -17.05 16.98 -7.45
C TYR A 22 -18.20 17.92 -7.05
N PRO A 23 -18.98 17.56 -6.01
CA PRO A 23 -18.86 18.36 -4.78
C PRO A 23 -18.82 17.54 -3.47
N LYS A 24 -18.14 18.10 -2.46
CA LYS A 24 -18.19 17.76 -1.02
C LYS A 24 -19.17 18.73 -0.30
N PRO A 25 -19.37 18.69 1.04
CA PRO A 25 -19.13 17.64 2.05
C PRO A 25 -20.37 17.30 2.92
N GLY A 26 -20.31 16.19 3.67
CA GLY A 26 -21.25 15.88 4.77
C GLY A 26 -20.49 15.36 6.00
N ALA A 27 -20.90 15.76 7.20
CA ALA A 27 -20.09 15.63 8.43
C ALA A 27 -20.43 14.39 9.28
N SER A 28 -19.42 13.87 9.99
CA SER A 28 -19.55 13.29 11.35
C SER A 28 -18.17 13.23 12.00
N HIS A 29 -17.83 14.15 12.89
CA HIS A 29 -17.93 13.98 14.35
C HIS A 29 -17.02 12.88 14.94
N TYR A 30 -15.84 13.29 15.44
CA TYR A 30 -15.39 12.90 16.79
C TYR A 30 -14.66 14.07 17.44
N ALA A 31 -15.10 14.43 18.64
CA ALA A 31 -14.61 15.58 19.40
C ALA A 31 -13.82 15.12 20.63
N THR A 32 -12.62 15.69 20.76
CA THR A 32 -12.15 16.42 21.95
C THR A 32 -11.90 15.66 23.26
N ALA A 33 -10.62 15.68 23.69
CA ALA A 33 -10.23 16.09 25.04
C ALA A 33 -8.74 16.52 25.07
N ALA A 34 -8.48 17.82 24.94
CA ALA A 34 -7.16 18.42 25.24
C ALA A 34 -7.32 19.51 26.30
N ALA A 35 -6.25 19.74 27.07
CA ALA A 35 -6.22 20.51 28.31
C ALA A 35 -6.84 21.92 28.23
N SER A 36 -7.56 22.30 29.30
CA SER A 36 -7.91 23.68 29.61
C SER A 36 -6.89 24.29 30.58
N PHE A 37 -6.06 25.20 30.07
CA PHE A 37 -5.26 26.11 30.89
C PHE A 37 -5.26 27.48 30.22
N LEU A 38 -5.83 28.49 30.88
CA LEU A 38 -5.42 29.91 30.83
C LEU A 38 -6.43 30.77 31.60
N GLN A 39 -6.07 31.17 32.81
CA GLN A 39 -6.48 32.46 33.37
C GLN A 39 -5.27 33.08 34.08
N SER A 40 -5.07 34.36 33.79
CA SER A 40 -4.12 35.28 34.45
C SER A 40 -4.89 36.62 34.65
N PRO A 41 -4.33 37.70 35.22
CA PRO A 41 -3.04 37.85 35.90
C PRO A 41 -3.10 38.63 37.24
N ARG A 42 -2.05 38.55 38.07
CA ARG A 42 -1.37 39.71 38.72
C ARG A 42 -0.38 39.28 39.82
N ALA A 43 0.85 39.77 39.73
CA ALA A 43 1.75 40.00 40.87
C ALA A 43 2.53 41.30 40.65
N LYS A 44 2.93 41.98 41.72
CA LYS A 44 3.52 43.34 41.70
C LYS A 44 5.05 43.29 41.75
N THR A 45 5.72 44.18 41.02
CA THR A 45 7.12 44.65 41.22
C THR A 45 7.17 45.83 42.22
N PRO A 46 8.35 46.41 42.57
CA PRO A 46 9.76 46.10 42.23
C PRO A 46 10.50 45.39 43.40
N ALA A 47 11.83 45.20 43.50
CA ALA A 47 13.02 45.67 42.76
C ALA A 47 14.13 44.56 42.79
N ASN A 48 15.42 44.71 42.41
CA ASN A 48 16.24 45.88 42.03
C ASN A 48 17.49 45.50 41.16
N ILE A 49 18.45 46.44 41.02
CA ILE A 49 19.86 46.37 40.50
C ILE A 49 20.58 45.01 40.68
N ALA A 50 21.41 44.45 39.76
CA ALA A 50 22.35 45.06 38.82
C ALA A 50 22.95 44.05 37.78
N GLY A 51 23.47 44.56 36.65
CA GLY A 51 24.52 43.90 35.84
C GLY A 51 24.08 43.00 34.66
N PRO A 52 24.52 43.27 33.40
CA PRO A 52 24.19 42.45 32.25
C PRO A 52 25.30 41.43 31.90
N SER A 53 24.92 40.19 31.61
CA SER A 53 25.79 39.21 30.93
C SER A 53 24.96 38.32 30.00
N ARG A 54 25.36 38.26 28.72
CA ARG A 54 24.81 37.30 27.75
C ARG A 54 25.29 35.90 28.08
N GLN A 55 24.39 34.94 28.16
CA GLN A 55 24.66 33.56 27.70
C GLN A 55 23.34 32.85 27.41
N GLY A 56 23.23 32.28 26.20
CA GLY A 56 22.11 31.44 25.83
C GLY A 56 22.29 30.06 26.47
N ALA A 57 21.32 29.65 27.27
CA ALA A 57 21.23 28.29 27.81
C ALA A 57 19.75 27.96 28.07
N LEU A 58 18.94 27.90 27.00
CA LEU A 58 17.63 27.26 27.11
C LEU A 58 17.85 25.75 27.17
N LEU A 59 18.00 25.23 28.39
CA LEU A 59 18.12 23.81 28.69
C LEU A 59 16.78 23.09 28.44
N VAL A 60 16.40 22.95 27.18
CA VAL A 60 15.45 21.92 26.76
C VAL A 60 16.16 20.57 26.91
N SER A 61 15.54 19.65 27.64
CA SER A 61 16.03 18.29 27.87
C SER A 61 16.42 17.61 26.55
N ASP A 62 17.66 17.11 26.48
CA ASP A 62 18.27 16.67 25.21
C ASP A 62 17.53 15.54 24.48
N GLY A 63 16.71 14.76 25.17
CA GLY A 63 16.02 13.59 24.61
C GLY A 63 14.94 13.90 23.54
N HIS A 64 14.27 15.06 23.62
CA HIS A 64 13.06 15.33 22.80
C HIS A 64 13.26 16.41 21.72
N LYS A 65 14.48 16.93 21.53
CA LYS A 65 14.74 18.06 20.61
C LYS A 65 14.31 17.78 19.17
N ALA A 66 14.59 16.59 18.66
CA ALA A 66 14.19 16.18 17.31
C ALA A 66 12.68 15.93 17.18
N GLU A 67 12.02 15.39 18.23
CA GLU A 67 10.56 15.20 18.25
C GLU A 67 9.81 16.54 18.28
N HIS A 68 10.27 17.49 19.08
CA HIS A 68 9.73 18.85 19.10
C HIS A 68 9.94 19.57 17.76
N ALA A 69 11.14 19.47 17.17
CA ALA A 69 11.42 20.08 15.86
C ALA A 69 10.56 19.48 14.74
N LEU A 70 10.30 18.16 14.75
CA LEU A 70 9.42 17.52 13.77
C LEU A 70 7.94 17.87 14.01
N THR A 71 7.51 17.99 15.27
CA THR A 71 6.18 18.48 15.64
C THR A 71 5.95 19.93 15.18
N GLU A 72 6.94 20.81 15.38
CA GLU A 72 6.90 22.19 14.90
C GLU A 72 6.94 22.27 13.37
N ALA A 73 7.69 21.38 12.69
CA ALA A 73 7.70 21.28 11.23
C ALA A 73 6.34 20.90 10.64
N ILE A 74 5.59 20.01 11.32
CA ILE A 74 4.21 19.65 10.96
C ILE A 74 3.26 20.84 11.17
N GLN A 75 3.36 21.53 12.32
CA GLN A 75 2.53 22.69 12.65
C GLN A 75 2.80 23.91 11.76
N SER A 76 4.03 24.07 11.27
CA SER A 76 4.45 25.15 10.36
C SER A 76 4.14 24.88 8.87
N LEU A 77 3.27 23.92 8.57
CA LEU A 77 2.69 23.65 7.24
C LEU A 77 3.71 23.26 6.15
N LYS A 78 4.81 22.58 6.52
CA LYS A 78 5.70 21.96 5.53
C LYS A 78 4.99 20.82 4.79
N SER A 79 5.29 20.64 3.51
CA SER A 79 4.75 19.51 2.75
C SER A 79 5.30 18.18 3.31
N PRO A 80 4.55 17.07 3.20
CA PRO A 80 5.04 15.76 3.66
C PRO A 80 6.40 15.37 3.06
N ASP A 81 6.65 15.69 1.79
CA ASP A 81 7.97 15.57 1.13
C ASP A 81 9.10 16.31 1.88
N GLN A 82 8.87 17.57 2.28
CA GLN A 82 9.82 18.32 3.10
C GLN A 82 9.98 17.73 4.50
N LEU A 83 8.94 17.11 5.07
CA LEU A 83 9.03 16.39 6.34
C LEU A 83 9.86 15.10 6.19
N ARG A 84 9.72 14.36 5.07
CA ARG A 84 10.56 13.19 4.75
C ARG A 84 12.03 13.58 4.59
N SER A 85 12.32 14.64 3.83
CA SER A 85 13.67 15.20 3.71
C SER A 85 14.24 15.64 5.06
N PHE A 86 13.45 16.33 5.89
CA PHE A 86 13.89 16.75 7.23
C PHE A 86 14.14 15.56 8.17
N PHE A 87 13.28 14.54 8.14
CA PHE A 87 13.47 13.30 8.89
C PHE A 87 14.77 12.58 8.48
N VAL A 88 15.04 12.45 7.18
CA VAL A 88 16.32 11.92 6.67
C VAL A 88 17.52 12.72 7.18
N HIS A 89 17.45 14.06 7.18
CA HIS A 89 18.52 14.89 7.74
C HIS A 89 18.71 14.68 9.25
N LEU A 90 17.65 14.48 10.03
CA LEU A 90 17.75 14.18 11.46
C LEU A 90 18.43 12.81 11.71
N LEU A 91 18.15 11.81 10.86
CA LEU A 91 18.81 10.49 10.92
C LEU A 91 20.29 10.55 10.52
N VAL A 92 20.62 11.23 9.43
CA VAL A 92 22.00 11.31 8.90
C VAL A 92 22.95 12.06 9.84
N ASN A 93 22.43 13.04 10.60
CA ASN A 93 23.21 13.81 11.58
C ASN A 93 23.13 13.22 13.02
N ASP A 94 22.64 11.99 13.17
CA ASP A 94 22.53 11.27 14.45
C ASP A 94 21.79 12.06 15.55
N HIS A 95 20.80 12.89 15.16
CA HIS A 95 19.98 13.70 16.08
C HIS A 95 18.77 12.94 16.66
N VAL A 96 18.59 11.67 16.29
CA VAL A 96 17.45 10.83 16.69
C VAL A 96 17.91 9.68 17.58
N ALA A 97 17.59 9.73 18.86
CA ALA A 97 17.99 8.71 19.84
C ALA A 97 17.33 7.34 19.61
N SER A 98 16.11 7.30 19.06
CA SER A 98 15.42 6.07 18.65
C SER A 98 14.69 6.28 17.32
N PRO A 99 15.32 5.98 16.18
CA PRO A 99 14.72 6.13 14.85
C PRO A 99 13.40 5.40 14.69
N ILE A 100 13.30 4.17 15.21
CA ILE A 100 12.08 3.36 15.12
C ILE A 100 10.93 3.93 15.94
N THR A 101 11.19 4.52 17.12
CA THR A 101 10.15 5.19 17.91
C THR A 101 9.65 6.43 17.18
N MET A 102 10.56 7.25 16.64
CA MET A 102 10.20 8.45 15.89
C MET A 102 9.41 8.11 14.61
N TRP A 103 9.84 7.08 13.87
CA TRP A 103 9.09 6.56 12.73
C TRP A 103 7.65 6.18 13.12
N ASN A 104 7.48 5.35 14.16
CA ASN A 104 6.17 4.88 14.58
C ASN A 104 5.22 6.04 14.99
N THR A 105 5.75 7.12 15.57
CA THR A 105 4.99 8.31 15.97
C THR A 105 4.60 9.21 14.80
N PHE A 106 5.44 9.33 13.77
CA PHE A 106 5.28 10.36 12.72
C PHE A 106 5.02 9.82 11.30
N GLN A 107 5.04 8.50 11.07
CA GLN A 107 4.83 7.86 9.75
C GLN A 107 3.58 8.37 9.02
N ASP A 108 2.44 8.56 9.70
CA ASP A 108 1.20 9.04 9.08
C ASP A 108 1.31 10.47 8.54
N ALA A 109 2.08 11.33 9.21
CA ALA A 109 2.36 12.70 8.78
C ALA A 109 3.39 12.74 7.64
N LEU A 110 4.41 11.87 7.71
CA LEU A 110 5.41 11.71 6.66
C LEU A 110 4.84 11.13 5.37
N ALA A 111 3.80 10.29 5.46
CA ALA A 111 3.18 9.60 4.34
C ALA A 111 1.91 10.27 3.80
N HIS A 112 1.46 11.38 4.40
CA HIS A 112 0.11 11.92 4.20
C HIS A 112 -0.28 12.16 2.73
N ASP A 113 0.62 12.72 1.92
CA ASP A 113 0.46 12.95 0.48
C ASP A 113 0.34 11.63 -0.32
N LEU A 114 1.16 10.64 0.01
CA LEU A 114 1.18 9.33 -0.64
C LEU A 114 -0.05 8.49 -0.25
N ILE A 115 -0.49 8.56 1.01
CA ILE A 115 -1.74 7.95 1.46
C ILE A 115 -2.93 8.54 0.69
N LEU A 116 -2.98 9.87 0.51
CA LEU A 116 -4.01 10.54 -0.27
C LEU A 116 -3.93 10.23 -1.78
N ARG A 117 -2.73 10.06 -2.34
CA ARG A 117 -2.51 9.68 -3.74
C ARG A 117 -3.07 8.29 -4.06
N HIS A 118 -2.90 7.34 -3.13
CA HIS A 118 -3.24 5.93 -3.36
C HIS A 118 -4.55 5.47 -2.70
N ASP A 119 -5.20 6.33 -1.91
CA ASP A 119 -6.37 6.01 -1.07
C ASP A 119 -6.15 4.75 -0.20
N ASN A 120 -4.90 4.53 0.23
CA ASN A 120 -4.49 3.34 0.97
C ASN A 120 -3.29 3.66 1.89
N VAL A 121 -3.51 3.52 3.20
CA VAL A 121 -2.50 3.78 4.24
C VAL A 121 -1.25 2.91 4.06
N ASN A 122 -1.43 1.60 3.81
CA ASN A 122 -0.32 0.66 3.69
C ASN A 122 0.56 0.98 2.47
N VAL A 123 -0.05 1.38 1.35
CA VAL A 123 0.69 1.75 0.13
C VAL A 123 1.46 3.06 0.37
N GLY A 124 0.82 4.09 0.92
CA GLY A 124 1.47 5.39 1.16
C GLY A 124 2.61 5.32 2.17
N VAL A 125 2.45 4.58 3.27
CA VAL A 125 3.51 4.35 4.28
C VAL A 125 4.65 3.52 3.69
N ASN A 126 4.35 2.53 2.85
CA ASN A 126 5.37 1.73 2.18
C ASN A 126 6.19 2.54 1.16
N GLU A 127 5.53 3.35 0.33
CA GLU A 127 6.19 4.25 -0.64
C GLU A 127 7.03 5.32 0.08
N THR A 128 6.56 5.81 1.24
CA THR A 128 7.34 6.67 2.14
C THR A 128 8.65 6.02 2.58
N LEU A 129 8.63 4.74 2.97
CA LEU A 129 9.85 4.00 3.29
C LEU A 129 10.77 3.86 2.06
N GLN A 130 10.22 3.68 0.86
CA GLN A 130 11.02 3.64 -0.39
C GLN A 130 11.66 4.99 -0.73
N GLU A 131 10.98 6.11 -0.48
CA GLU A 131 11.57 7.46 -0.63
C GLU A 131 12.65 7.73 0.40
N ILE A 132 12.40 7.43 1.68
CA ILE A 132 13.38 7.58 2.77
C ILE A 132 14.61 6.70 2.52
N ASN A 133 14.43 5.44 2.07
CA ASN A 133 15.57 4.57 1.75
C ASN A 133 16.42 5.14 0.60
N ARG A 134 15.80 5.59 -0.50
CA ARG A 134 16.51 6.23 -1.62
C ARG A 134 17.31 7.47 -1.18
N ALA A 135 16.75 8.27 -0.28
CA ALA A 135 17.42 9.44 0.27
C ALA A 135 18.58 9.07 1.23
N LEU A 136 18.46 7.98 1.99
CA LEU A 136 19.53 7.45 2.84
C LEU A 136 20.66 6.80 2.03
N GLU A 137 20.35 6.11 0.94
CA GLU A 137 21.33 5.51 0.02
C GLU A 137 22.28 6.56 -0.57
N GLY A 138 21.75 7.76 -0.90
CA GLY A 138 22.56 8.92 -1.31
C GLY A 138 23.58 9.41 -0.26
N HIS A 139 23.40 9.02 1.02
CA HIS A 139 24.31 9.29 2.13
C HIS A 139 25.13 8.05 2.55
N GLY A 140 25.07 6.95 1.78
CA GLY A 140 25.75 5.70 2.11
C GLY A 140 25.15 4.96 3.33
N ARG A 141 23.89 5.24 3.67
CA ARG A 141 23.15 4.60 4.77
C ARG A 141 21.96 3.79 4.22
N SER A 142 21.33 3.00 5.07
CA SER A 142 20.16 2.18 4.75
C SER A 142 19.13 2.26 5.88
N LEU A 143 17.87 1.88 5.62
CA LEU A 143 16.86 1.73 6.67
C LEU A 143 17.30 0.77 7.79
N THR A 144 17.99 -0.32 7.43
CA THR A 144 18.52 -1.31 8.40
C THR A 144 19.56 -0.74 9.36
N HIS A 145 20.37 0.24 8.94
CA HIS A 145 21.32 0.93 9.81
C HIS A 145 20.63 1.62 11.00
N TYR A 146 19.41 2.11 10.79
CA TYR A 146 18.61 2.81 11.79
C TYR A 146 17.54 1.91 12.45
N GLY A 147 17.51 0.62 12.15
CA GLY A 147 16.48 -0.30 12.66
C GLY A 147 15.06 -0.02 12.15
N LEU A 148 14.94 0.67 11.02
CA LEU A 148 13.65 1.00 10.39
C LEU A 148 13.10 -0.20 9.59
N PRO A 149 11.77 -0.32 9.45
CA PRO A 149 11.16 -1.39 8.66
C PRO A 149 11.58 -1.29 7.19
N GLN A 150 11.86 -2.44 6.58
CA GLN A 150 12.11 -2.51 5.14
C GLN A 150 10.82 -2.22 4.35
N PRO A 151 10.89 -1.56 3.19
CA PRO A 151 9.72 -1.40 2.35
C PRO A 151 9.35 -2.74 1.71
N ALA A 152 8.08 -3.12 1.82
CA ALA A 152 7.52 -4.24 1.09
C ALA A 152 7.61 -3.98 -0.42
N LEU A 153 8.09 -4.97 -1.19
CA LEU A 153 8.12 -4.91 -2.65
C LEU A 153 6.72 -5.05 -3.27
N HIS A 154 5.74 -5.44 -2.46
CA HIS A 154 4.37 -5.77 -2.81
C HIS A 154 3.42 -5.11 -1.81
N SER A 155 2.17 -4.86 -2.20
CA SER A 155 1.17 -4.43 -1.23
C SER A 155 0.83 -5.60 -0.29
N ARG A 156 0.39 -5.31 0.94
CA ARG A 156 0.10 -6.36 1.93
C ARG A 156 -0.97 -7.35 1.45
N GLU A 157 -1.88 -6.91 0.59
CA GLU A 157 -2.90 -7.75 -0.06
C GLU A 157 -2.29 -8.74 -1.07
N VAL A 158 -1.21 -8.34 -1.76
CA VAL A 158 -0.45 -9.22 -2.65
C VAL A 158 0.33 -10.25 -1.85
N GLU A 159 1.02 -9.84 -0.78
CA GLU A 159 1.72 -10.75 0.13
C GLU A 159 0.78 -11.82 0.69
N MET A 160 -0.37 -11.40 1.25
CA MET A 160 -1.37 -12.32 1.80
C MET A 160 -1.90 -13.34 0.77
N GLU A 161 -2.07 -12.95 -0.50
CA GLU A 161 -2.51 -13.90 -1.54
C GLU A 161 -1.37 -14.82 -2.02
N LEU A 162 -0.08 -14.44 -1.84
CA LEU A 162 1.07 -15.33 -2.06
C LEU A 162 1.26 -16.32 -0.89
N GLU A 163 1.35 -15.82 0.35
CA GLU A 163 1.46 -16.59 1.61
C GLU A 163 0.44 -17.74 1.65
N LYS A 164 -0.80 -17.44 1.25
CA LYS A 164 -1.94 -18.37 1.18
C LYS A 164 -1.72 -19.63 0.32
N TRP A 165 -0.85 -19.59 -0.70
CA TRP A 165 -0.60 -20.72 -1.61
C TRP A 165 0.80 -21.31 -1.49
N GLU A 166 1.72 -20.67 -0.76
CA GLU A 166 3.13 -21.06 -0.63
C GLU A 166 3.29 -22.53 -0.18
N GLY A 167 2.56 -22.95 0.85
CA GLY A 167 2.57 -24.35 1.33
C GLY A 167 1.89 -25.38 0.40
N GLN A 168 1.46 -25.00 -0.80
CA GLN A 168 0.72 -25.87 -1.74
C GLN A 168 1.33 -25.93 -3.15
N LEU A 169 2.43 -25.23 -3.42
CA LEU A 169 2.97 -25.05 -4.78
C LEU A 169 3.24 -26.38 -5.50
N ASP A 170 3.95 -27.33 -4.87
CA ASP A 170 4.24 -28.65 -5.44
C ASP A 170 2.97 -29.47 -5.71
N MET A 171 2.00 -29.41 -4.79
CA MET A 171 0.72 -30.09 -4.92
C MET A 171 -0.12 -29.51 -6.06
N LEU A 172 -0.05 -28.19 -6.29
CA LEU A 172 -0.66 -27.51 -7.42
C LEU A 172 0.07 -27.82 -8.74
N ALA A 173 1.40 -27.94 -8.72
CA ALA A 173 2.20 -28.36 -9.87
C ALA A 173 1.82 -29.78 -10.31
N ALA A 174 1.84 -30.76 -9.40
CA ALA A 174 1.49 -32.15 -9.67
C ALA A 174 0.03 -32.32 -10.13
N ARG A 175 -0.91 -31.61 -9.49
CA ARG A 175 -2.32 -31.57 -9.91
C ARG A 175 -2.49 -30.97 -11.30
N SER A 176 -1.82 -29.85 -11.60
CA SER A 176 -1.94 -29.22 -12.92
C SER A 176 -1.32 -30.08 -14.01
N ALA A 177 -0.15 -30.69 -13.82
CA ALA A 177 0.46 -31.61 -14.76
C ALA A 177 -0.44 -32.82 -15.08
N THR A 178 -1.06 -33.41 -14.05
CA THR A 178 -2.01 -34.52 -14.18
C THR A 178 -3.32 -34.11 -14.88
N ALA A 179 -3.70 -32.84 -14.78
CA ALA A 179 -4.89 -32.31 -15.44
C ALA A 179 -4.62 -31.91 -16.90
N VAL A 180 -3.45 -31.33 -17.20
CA VAL A 180 -3.01 -30.98 -18.55
C VAL A 180 -2.97 -32.20 -19.47
N SER A 181 -2.48 -33.34 -18.98
CA SER A 181 -2.46 -34.61 -19.75
C SER A 181 -3.85 -35.19 -20.04
N LYS A 182 -4.91 -34.67 -19.40
CA LYS A 182 -6.31 -35.07 -19.60
C LYS A 182 -7.13 -34.05 -20.41
N LEU A 183 -6.53 -32.93 -20.82
CA LEU A 183 -7.20 -31.94 -21.67
C LEU A 183 -7.42 -32.53 -23.07
N ASN A 184 -8.61 -32.29 -23.63
CA ASN A 184 -8.83 -32.58 -25.04
C ASN A 184 -8.12 -31.56 -25.96
N LYS A 185 -8.07 -31.83 -27.27
CA LYS A 185 -7.35 -30.99 -28.25
C LYS A 185 -7.76 -29.50 -28.22
N GLU A 186 -9.05 -29.21 -28.06
CA GLU A 186 -9.58 -27.84 -28.02
C GLU A 186 -9.17 -27.13 -26.72
N GLN A 187 -9.37 -27.80 -25.58
CA GLN A 187 -8.99 -27.32 -24.26
C GLN A 187 -7.49 -27.09 -24.14
N TYR A 188 -6.67 -27.98 -24.70
CA TYR A 188 -5.22 -27.86 -24.71
C TYR A 188 -4.75 -26.66 -25.55
N GLY A 189 -5.42 -26.39 -26.69
CA GLY A 189 -5.17 -25.19 -27.49
C GLY A 189 -5.40 -23.89 -26.70
N ILE A 190 -6.54 -23.80 -25.98
CA ILE A 190 -6.86 -22.66 -25.12
C ILE A 190 -5.87 -22.53 -23.96
N TYR A 191 -5.53 -23.64 -23.30
CA TYR A 191 -4.51 -23.68 -22.24
C TYR A 191 -3.17 -23.14 -22.76
N LYS A 192 -2.71 -23.62 -23.93
CA LYS A 192 -1.45 -23.21 -24.53
C LYS A 192 -1.41 -21.71 -24.85
N GLU A 193 -2.44 -21.16 -25.51
CA GLU A 193 -2.52 -19.72 -25.82
C GLU A 193 -2.42 -18.85 -24.55
N ILE A 194 -3.09 -19.26 -23.46
CA ILE A 194 -3.05 -18.53 -22.19
C ILE A 194 -1.67 -18.62 -21.53
N MET A 195 -1.05 -19.81 -21.50
CA MET A 195 0.30 -19.98 -20.95
C MET A 195 1.33 -19.19 -21.77
N GLU A 196 1.27 -19.23 -23.10
CA GLU A 196 2.17 -18.47 -23.97
C GLU A 196 2.00 -16.95 -23.79
N ALA A 197 0.76 -16.45 -23.61
CA ALA A 197 0.54 -15.05 -23.28
C ALA A 197 1.19 -14.64 -21.95
N VAL A 198 1.08 -15.48 -20.90
CA VAL A 198 1.73 -15.24 -19.60
C VAL A 198 3.25 -15.26 -19.72
N THR A 199 3.83 -16.28 -20.35
CA THR A 199 5.30 -16.41 -20.54
C THR A 199 5.89 -15.20 -21.28
N HIS A 200 5.22 -14.73 -22.34
CA HIS A 200 5.66 -13.56 -23.12
C HIS A 200 5.18 -12.21 -22.52
N LYS A 201 4.56 -12.22 -21.33
CA LYS A 201 4.02 -11.03 -20.63
C LYS A 201 3.04 -10.20 -21.48
N ARG A 202 2.35 -10.86 -22.43
CA ARG A 202 1.35 -10.27 -23.33
C ARG A 202 0.00 -10.22 -22.63
N SER A 203 -0.63 -9.06 -22.64
CA SER A 203 -2.03 -8.91 -22.22
C SER A 203 -2.95 -9.75 -23.11
N LEU A 204 -3.80 -10.59 -22.49
CA LEU A 204 -4.78 -11.42 -23.18
C LEU A 204 -6.17 -11.24 -22.55
N CYS A 205 -7.15 -10.86 -23.37
CA CYS A 205 -8.55 -10.99 -23.04
C CYS A 205 -9.15 -12.09 -23.93
N ALA A 206 -9.72 -13.13 -23.32
CA ALA A 206 -10.28 -14.26 -24.03
C ALA A 206 -11.64 -14.65 -23.44
N PHE A 207 -12.56 -15.05 -24.33
CA PHE A 207 -13.85 -15.64 -24.00
C PHE A 207 -13.82 -17.12 -24.36
N VAL A 208 -14.16 -17.99 -23.40
CA VAL A 208 -14.17 -19.45 -23.59
C VAL A 208 -15.61 -19.93 -23.52
N ASP A 209 -16.23 -20.08 -24.68
CA ASP A 209 -17.53 -20.72 -24.79
C ASP A 209 -17.41 -22.25 -24.86
N GLY A 210 -18.51 -22.93 -24.54
CA GLY A 210 -18.66 -24.37 -24.67
C GLY A 210 -19.95 -24.81 -24.03
N LYS A 211 -20.59 -25.84 -24.60
CA LYS A 211 -21.85 -26.39 -24.07
C LYS A 211 -21.70 -26.90 -22.63
N ALA A 212 -22.81 -27.09 -21.93
CA ALA A 212 -22.82 -27.74 -20.62
C ALA A 212 -22.10 -29.10 -20.67
N GLY A 213 -21.43 -29.49 -19.58
CA GLY A 213 -20.66 -30.73 -19.52
C GLY A 213 -19.30 -30.73 -20.25
N ARG A 214 -18.94 -29.72 -21.05
CA ARG A 214 -17.66 -29.67 -21.80
C ARG A 214 -16.40 -29.32 -20.98
N GLY A 215 -16.45 -29.48 -19.66
CA GLY A 215 -15.26 -29.35 -18.80
C GLY A 215 -14.67 -27.95 -18.67
N LYS A 216 -15.43 -26.87 -18.92
CA LYS A 216 -14.93 -25.47 -18.79
C LYS A 216 -14.28 -25.21 -17.42
N THR A 217 -14.93 -25.64 -16.34
CA THR A 217 -14.42 -25.54 -14.95
C THR A 217 -13.11 -26.30 -14.77
N PHE A 218 -12.96 -27.47 -15.41
CA PHE A 218 -11.74 -28.27 -15.35
C PHE A 218 -10.56 -27.57 -16.04
N LEU A 219 -10.78 -27.00 -17.23
CA LEU A 219 -9.79 -26.19 -17.93
C LEU A 219 -9.36 -24.97 -17.10
N VAL A 220 -10.31 -24.19 -16.58
CA VAL A 220 -10.01 -23.00 -15.77
C VAL A 220 -9.25 -23.37 -14.50
N ASN A 221 -9.67 -24.41 -13.76
CA ASN A 221 -8.95 -24.89 -12.58
C ASN A 221 -7.54 -25.41 -12.92
N THR A 222 -7.35 -26.02 -14.08
CA THR A 222 -6.01 -26.46 -14.56
C THR A 222 -5.09 -25.26 -14.76
N ILE A 223 -5.58 -24.20 -15.42
CA ILE A 223 -4.85 -22.94 -15.63
C ILE A 223 -4.53 -22.27 -14.28
N CYS A 224 -5.53 -22.12 -13.39
CA CYS A 224 -5.33 -21.50 -12.08
C CYS A 224 -4.28 -22.24 -11.22
N ASN A 225 -4.33 -23.58 -11.20
CA ASN A 225 -3.37 -24.39 -10.45
C ASN A 225 -1.96 -24.28 -11.04
N LYS A 226 -1.82 -24.32 -12.38
CA LYS A 226 -0.54 -24.19 -13.05
C LYS A 226 0.12 -22.84 -12.75
N LEU A 227 -0.60 -21.75 -12.97
CA LEU A 227 -0.11 -20.39 -12.73
C LEU A 227 0.28 -20.17 -11.26
N ARG A 228 -0.55 -20.62 -10.31
CA ARG A 228 -0.20 -20.53 -8.88
C ARG A 228 1.03 -21.33 -8.51
N SER A 229 1.22 -22.53 -9.08
CA SER A 229 2.43 -23.33 -8.85
C SER A 229 3.72 -22.68 -9.38
N GLU A 230 3.59 -21.69 -10.26
CA GLU A 230 4.70 -20.87 -10.79
C GLU A 230 4.83 -19.52 -10.05
N GLY A 231 4.15 -19.36 -8.91
CA GLY A 231 4.18 -18.14 -8.10
C GLY A 231 3.31 -17.00 -8.64
N HIS A 232 2.48 -17.22 -9.66
CA HIS A 232 1.61 -16.19 -10.18
C HIS A 232 0.34 -16.00 -9.34
N ILE A 233 -0.01 -14.75 -9.08
CA ILE A 233 -1.27 -14.36 -8.43
C ILE A 233 -2.43 -14.61 -9.41
N VAL A 234 -3.42 -15.40 -8.98
CA VAL A 234 -4.61 -15.69 -9.79
C VAL A 234 -5.86 -15.42 -8.96
N LEU A 235 -6.69 -14.49 -9.46
CA LEU A 235 -7.95 -14.06 -8.85
C LEU A 235 -9.15 -14.59 -9.65
N PRO A 236 -9.58 -15.85 -9.46
CA PRO A 236 -10.78 -16.37 -10.11
C PRO A 236 -12.02 -15.68 -9.53
N THR A 237 -12.81 -15.04 -10.39
CA THR A 237 -14.04 -14.34 -10.01
C THR A 237 -15.26 -14.90 -10.74
N ALA A 238 -16.40 -14.93 -10.06
CA ALA A 238 -17.69 -15.24 -10.67
C ALA A 238 -18.78 -14.24 -10.23
N THR A 239 -19.86 -14.15 -10.99
CA THR A 239 -20.99 -13.26 -10.66
C THR A 239 -21.77 -13.75 -9.44
N SER A 240 -21.97 -15.07 -9.29
CA SER A 240 -22.63 -15.68 -8.13
C SER A 240 -21.65 -16.36 -7.17
N ALA A 241 -22.01 -16.41 -5.88
CA ALA A 241 -21.20 -17.08 -4.85
C ALA A 241 -21.06 -18.59 -5.12
N PHE A 242 -22.13 -19.25 -5.57
CA PHE A 242 -22.11 -20.67 -5.93
C PHE A 242 -21.16 -20.98 -7.10
N ALA A 243 -21.11 -20.11 -8.12
CA ALA A 243 -20.15 -20.26 -9.21
C ALA A 243 -18.71 -19.97 -8.75
N ALA A 244 -18.50 -19.07 -7.80
CA ALA A 244 -17.17 -18.77 -7.25
C ALA A 244 -16.57 -19.96 -6.48
N GLN A 245 -17.40 -20.71 -5.74
CA GLN A 245 -17.00 -21.91 -4.99
C GLN A 245 -16.41 -23.03 -5.87
N LEU A 246 -16.68 -23.05 -7.18
CA LEU A 246 -16.13 -24.02 -8.12
C LEU A 246 -14.63 -23.83 -8.41
N TYR A 247 -14.05 -22.71 -7.97
CA TYR A 247 -12.65 -22.34 -8.19
C TYR A 247 -11.93 -22.18 -6.85
N PRO A 248 -10.77 -22.83 -6.62
CA PRO A 248 -10.00 -22.65 -5.39
C PRO A 248 -9.63 -21.17 -5.18
N GLY A 249 -9.98 -20.63 -4.02
CA GLY A 249 -9.83 -19.20 -3.70
C GLY A 249 -10.73 -18.26 -4.51
N GLY A 250 -11.76 -18.79 -5.17
CA GLY A 250 -12.74 -18.02 -5.92
C GLY A 250 -13.55 -17.07 -5.06
N LYS A 251 -13.80 -15.87 -5.58
CA LYS A 251 -14.55 -14.80 -4.92
C LYS A 251 -15.64 -14.25 -5.85
N THR A 252 -16.65 -13.57 -5.32
CA THR A 252 -17.64 -12.89 -6.17
C THR A 252 -17.04 -11.63 -6.79
N THR A 253 -17.41 -11.30 -8.03
CA THR A 253 -16.96 -10.07 -8.72
C THR A 253 -17.21 -8.82 -7.86
N HIS A 254 -18.38 -8.73 -7.21
CA HIS A 254 -18.72 -7.66 -6.26
C HIS A 254 -17.72 -7.56 -5.10
N SER A 255 -17.35 -8.68 -4.47
CA SER A 255 -16.43 -8.67 -3.32
C SER A 255 -14.98 -8.32 -3.68
N VAL A 256 -14.55 -8.66 -4.90
CA VAL A 256 -13.17 -8.42 -5.41
C VAL A 256 -13.00 -7.00 -5.92
N PHE A 257 -13.90 -6.54 -6.78
CA PHE A 257 -13.79 -5.25 -7.45
C PHE A 257 -14.57 -4.13 -6.76
N LYS A 258 -15.19 -4.41 -5.60
CA LYS A 258 -16.01 -3.46 -4.81
C LYS A 258 -17.06 -2.74 -5.67
N VAL A 259 -17.67 -3.48 -6.60
CA VAL A 259 -18.66 -2.94 -7.54
C VAL A 259 -19.80 -2.30 -6.74
N PRO A 260 -20.05 -0.99 -6.89
CA PRO A 260 -21.11 -0.33 -6.16
C PRO A 260 -22.45 -0.88 -6.60
N ILE A 261 -23.30 -1.22 -5.62
CA ILE A 261 -24.70 -1.53 -5.86
C ILE A 261 -25.39 -0.18 -6.04
N ALA A 262 -25.94 0.09 -7.22
CA ALA A 262 -26.87 1.20 -7.38
C ALA A 262 -28.09 0.92 -6.50
N ALA A 263 -28.35 1.80 -5.54
CA ALA A 263 -29.61 1.78 -4.82
C ALA A 263 -30.66 2.38 -5.76
N ASP A 264 -31.57 1.55 -6.26
CA ASP A 264 -32.76 2.04 -6.95
C ASP A 264 -33.67 2.67 -5.89
N GLU A 265 -33.73 4.00 -5.84
CA GLU A 265 -34.57 4.78 -4.90
C GLU A 265 -36.07 4.76 -5.29
N ASN A 266 -36.62 3.57 -5.59
CA ASN A 266 -38.02 3.40 -5.99
C ASN A 266 -38.70 2.26 -5.21
N GLU A 267 -39.11 2.55 -3.97
CA GLU A 267 -40.21 1.86 -3.27
C GLU A 267 -41.02 2.87 -2.44
#